data_AF-K1YJA3-F1
#
_entry.id   AF-K1YJA3-F1
#
_cell.length_a   1.000
_cell.length_b   1.000
_cell.length_c   1.000
_cell.angle_alpha   90.00
_cell.angle_beta   90.00
_cell.angle_gamma   90.00
#
_symmetry.space_group_name_H-M   'P 1'
#
loop_
_entity.id
_entity.type
_entity.pdbx_description
1 polymer ?
#
loop_
_entity_poly.entity_id
_entity_poly.type
_entity_poly.pdbx_seq_one_letter_code
_entity_poly.pdbx_strand_id
1 'polypeptide(L)'
;MQTLRYCRPADAPVLLAGGLIRAYVLGPPEDERLIKMSDPTKAGREVYEFGLARMADEHLAAAFERILGDADDSNEDCPFDASFQVPMTAVAESPQLQKLLAITWDKEPRRQITYDWTIMAESLALNLDRDTNNTCLALAFEIVPTSQVLLFAADAQVGNWLSWQKLQWHFRENGIDRTVTGPELLARTMFYKVGHHGSHNATLREYGLEQMTSRDLIAFVPVDKAQAEKNRWHEMPFLPLINRLRGKTGGRVVMADSPSP
;
A
#
# COMPACT_ATOMS: atom_id res chain seq x y z
N MET A 1 14.84 7.47 -30.26
CA MET A 1 13.46 7.32 -29.74
C MET A 1 13.46 6.05 -28.89
N GLN A 2 13.30 6.15 -27.56
CA GLN A 2 13.13 4.94 -26.75
C GLN A 2 11.71 4.43 -26.94
N THR A 3 11.58 3.18 -27.40
CA THR A 3 10.31 2.49 -27.54
C THR A 3 9.76 2.17 -26.15
N LEU A 4 8.51 2.56 -25.89
CA LEU A 4 7.79 2.18 -24.68
C LEU A 4 7.74 0.66 -24.58
N ARG A 5 8.22 0.09 -23.47
CA ARG A 5 8.15 -1.34 -23.19
C ARG A 5 7.31 -1.56 -21.94
N TYR A 6 6.29 -2.40 -22.06
CA TYR A 6 5.59 -2.95 -20.92
C TYR A 6 6.38 -4.15 -20.38
N CYS A 7 6.53 -4.22 -19.06
CA CYS A 7 7.22 -5.32 -18.39
C CYS A 7 6.21 -6.09 -17.52
N ARG A 8 6.27 -7.41 -17.58
CA ARG A 8 5.45 -8.33 -16.78
C ARG A 8 6.32 -9.04 -15.74
N PRO A 9 5.72 -9.53 -14.64
CA PRO A 9 6.42 -10.49 -13.79
C PRO A 9 6.94 -11.68 -14.61
N ALA A 10 8.10 -12.23 -14.25
CA ALA A 10 8.82 -13.27 -14.98
C ALA A 10 9.41 -12.90 -16.36
N ASP A 11 9.16 -11.70 -16.91
CA ASP A 11 9.90 -11.21 -18.08
C ASP A 11 11.40 -11.16 -17.79
N ALA A 12 12.23 -11.48 -18.78
CA ALA A 12 13.68 -11.43 -18.64
C ALA A 12 14.15 -10.09 -18.03
N PRO A 13 15.03 -10.14 -17.02
CA PRO A 13 15.39 -8.96 -16.24
C PRO A 13 16.14 -7.94 -17.09
N VAL A 14 16.01 -6.67 -16.72
CA VAL A 14 16.57 -5.55 -17.49
C VAL A 14 17.93 -5.16 -16.90
N LEU A 15 18.96 -5.12 -17.74
CA LEU A 15 20.26 -4.57 -17.36
C LEU A 15 20.24 -3.05 -17.48
N LEU A 16 20.68 -2.39 -16.40
CA LEU A 16 20.76 -0.95 -16.24
C LEU A 16 22.21 -0.57 -15.88
N ALA A 17 22.52 0.73 -15.96
CA ALA A 17 23.81 1.29 -15.55
C ALA A 17 25.01 0.53 -16.16
N GLY A 18 24.97 0.26 -17.47
CA GLY A 18 26.05 -0.46 -18.17
C GLY A 18 26.20 -1.93 -17.77
N GLY A 19 25.16 -2.55 -17.18
CA GLY A 19 25.19 -3.94 -16.72
C GLY A 19 25.54 -4.10 -15.25
N LEU A 20 25.74 -3.02 -14.51
CA LEU A 20 26.03 -3.05 -13.08
C LEU A 20 24.80 -3.35 -12.22
N ILE A 21 23.62 -3.00 -12.73
CA ILE A 21 22.34 -3.21 -12.02
C ILE A 21 21.44 -4.07 -12.89
N ARG A 22 20.80 -5.06 -12.26
CA ARG A 22 19.78 -5.87 -12.90
C ARG A 22 18.45 -5.66 -12.19
N ALA A 23 17.44 -5.22 -12.95
CA ALA A 23 16.09 -4.98 -12.45
C ALA A 23 15.18 -6.16 -12.74
N TYR A 24 14.48 -6.62 -11.71
CA TYR A 24 13.45 -7.64 -11.75
C TYR A 24 12.09 -6.99 -11.46
N VAL A 25 11.08 -7.33 -12.26
CA VAL A 25 9.69 -6.91 -12.04
C VAL A 25 8.97 -8.02 -11.29
N LEU A 26 8.48 -7.72 -10.09
CA LEU A 26 7.82 -8.68 -9.20
C LEU A 26 6.30 -8.53 -9.16
N GLY A 27 5.79 -7.36 -9.52
CA GLY A 27 4.36 -7.07 -9.48
C GLY A 27 3.92 -6.05 -10.52
N PRO A 28 2.61 -5.93 -10.74
CA PRO A 28 1.55 -6.66 -10.04
C PRO A 28 1.44 -8.14 -10.46
N PRO A 29 0.93 -9.05 -9.61
CA PRO A 29 0.64 -10.42 -9.99
C PRO A 29 -0.40 -10.45 -11.12
N GLU A 30 -0.25 -11.37 -12.06
CA GLU A 30 -1.19 -11.52 -13.18
C GLU A 30 -2.45 -12.34 -12.81
N ASP A 31 -2.42 -13.08 -11.70
CA ASP A 31 -3.56 -13.84 -11.19
C ASP A 31 -4.50 -12.92 -10.40
N GLU A 32 -5.71 -12.72 -10.92
CA GLU A 32 -6.76 -11.90 -10.30
C GLU A 32 -7.09 -12.34 -8.86
N ARG A 33 -6.94 -13.64 -8.54
CA ARG A 33 -7.16 -14.15 -7.18
C ARG A 33 -6.12 -13.63 -6.21
N LEU A 34 -4.88 -13.46 -6.67
CA LEU A 34 -3.80 -12.88 -5.87
C LEU A 34 -3.95 -11.37 -5.77
N ILE A 35 -4.43 -10.69 -6.81
CA ILE A 35 -4.77 -9.27 -6.72
C ILE A 35 -5.81 -9.01 -5.62
N LYS A 36 -6.85 -9.84 -5.54
CA LYS A 36 -7.93 -9.70 -4.52
C LYS A 36 -7.55 -10.19 -3.12
N MET A 37 -6.31 -10.64 -2.91
CA MET A 37 -5.87 -11.23 -1.64
C MET A 37 -5.12 -10.19 -0.80
N SER A 38 -5.87 -9.27 -0.19
CA SER A 38 -5.31 -8.20 0.65
C SER A 38 -4.98 -8.68 2.07
N ASP A 39 -5.75 -9.63 2.59
CA ASP A 39 -5.67 -10.07 3.98
C ASP A 39 -5.11 -11.49 4.15
N PRO A 40 -4.46 -11.78 5.29
CA PRO A 40 -4.08 -13.13 5.66
C PRO A 40 -5.33 -14.01 5.84
N THR A 41 -5.18 -15.33 5.72
CA THR A 41 -6.34 -16.22 5.91
C THR A 41 -6.85 -16.15 7.36
N LYS A 42 -8.08 -16.66 7.59
CA LYS A 42 -8.70 -16.71 8.93
C LYS A 42 -7.84 -17.41 10.00
N ALA A 43 -6.84 -18.19 9.61
CA ALA A 43 -5.88 -18.81 10.52
C ALA A 43 -4.83 -17.82 11.07
N GLY A 44 -4.61 -16.68 10.40
CA GLY A 44 -3.84 -15.53 10.90
C GLY A 44 -2.36 -15.79 11.15
N ARG A 45 -1.78 -16.83 10.51
CA ARG A 45 -0.37 -17.23 10.75
C ARG A 45 0.61 -16.59 9.78
N GLU A 46 0.08 -16.02 8.70
CA GLU A 46 0.87 -15.46 7.59
C GLU A 46 1.47 -14.10 7.94
N VAL A 47 0.88 -13.38 8.92
CA VAL A 47 1.34 -12.06 9.41
C VAL A 47 1.61 -12.09 10.91
N TYR A 48 2.25 -11.05 11.42
CA TYR A 48 2.69 -10.96 12.82
C TYR A 48 1.54 -10.47 13.73
N GLU A 49 0.60 -11.36 14.11
CA GLU A 49 -0.50 -11.13 15.08
C GLU A 49 -1.81 -10.58 14.48
N PHE A 50 -2.86 -11.41 14.46
CA PHE A 50 -4.15 -11.19 13.77
C PHE A 50 -5.28 -10.68 14.69
N GLY A 51 -5.13 -10.82 16.02
CA GLY A 51 -6.20 -10.59 16.99
C GLY A 51 -6.63 -9.14 17.18
N LEU A 52 -5.69 -8.19 17.05
CA LEU A 52 -5.93 -6.74 17.19
C LEU A 52 -6.49 -6.12 15.90
N ALA A 53 -5.98 -6.52 14.74
CA ALA A 53 -6.46 -6.04 13.42
C ALA A 53 -7.97 -6.31 13.22
N ARG A 54 -8.48 -7.44 13.74
CA ARG A 54 -9.91 -7.76 13.69
C ARG A 54 -10.77 -6.82 14.55
N MET A 55 -10.22 -6.27 15.63
CA MET A 55 -10.93 -5.30 16.48
C MET A 55 -11.04 -3.95 15.79
N ALA A 56 -10.01 -3.52 15.05
CA ALA A 56 -10.06 -2.31 14.22
C ALA A 56 -11.11 -2.43 13.10
N ASP A 57 -11.21 -3.59 12.46
CA ASP A 57 -12.27 -3.89 11.48
C ASP A 57 -13.67 -3.96 12.12
N GLU A 58 -13.81 -4.46 13.35
CA GLU A 58 -15.07 -4.45 14.09
C GLU A 58 -15.51 -3.02 14.45
N HIS A 59 -14.57 -2.12 14.73
CA HIS A 59 -14.88 -0.69 14.92
C HIS A 59 -15.30 -0.01 13.61
N LEU A 60 -14.75 -0.43 12.47
CA LEU A 60 -15.17 0.05 11.15
C LEU A 60 -16.55 -0.52 10.76
N ALA A 61 -16.80 -1.81 11.04
CA ALA A 61 -18.10 -2.45 10.85
C ALA A 61 -19.18 -1.86 11.76
N ALA A 62 -18.83 -1.45 12.98
CA ALA A 62 -19.71 -0.69 13.87
C ALA A 62 -19.98 0.74 13.34
N ALA A 63 -19.01 1.36 12.65
CA ALA A 63 -19.26 2.59 11.89
C ALA A 63 -20.21 2.34 10.69
N PHE A 64 -20.10 1.18 10.02
CA PHE A 64 -21.06 0.75 8.99
C PHE A 64 -22.48 0.49 9.54
N GLU A 65 -22.63 -0.11 10.72
CA GLU A 65 -23.95 -0.25 11.36
C GLU A 65 -24.54 1.09 11.78
N ARG A 66 -23.69 2.07 12.13
CA ARG A 66 -24.11 3.45 12.41
C ARG A 66 -24.52 4.22 11.14
N ILE A 67 -23.99 3.84 9.98
CA ILE A 67 -24.38 4.35 8.64
C ILE A 67 -25.69 3.71 8.15
N LEU A 68 -25.96 2.46 8.51
CA LEU A 68 -27.20 1.74 8.16
C LEU A 68 -28.33 1.93 9.17
N GLY A 69 -28.00 2.34 10.39
CA GLY A 69 -28.94 2.88 11.38
C GLY A 69 -29.37 4.29 11.02
N ASP A 70 -30.53 4.71 11.52
CA ASP A 70 -31.13 6.03 11.25
C ASP A 70 -30.07 7.12 11.43
N ALA A 71 -29.74 7.81 10.32
CA ALA A 71 -28.68 8.80 10.26
C ALA A 71 -29.00 9.94 11.23
N ASP A 72 -28.16 10.10 12.26
CA ASP A 72 -28.19 11.30 13.09
C ASP A 72 -27.72 12.47 12.22
N ASP A 73 -28.42 13.60 12.30
CA ASP A 73 -28.28 14.79 11.42
C ASP A 73 -26.99 15.59 11.72
N SER A 74 -25.98 14.94 12.32
CA SER A 74 -24.73 15.56 12.72
C SER A 74 -23.80 15.69 11.52
N ASN A 75 -23.43 16.93 11.19
CA ASN A 75 -22.50 17.29 10.12
C ASN A 75 -21.03 16.91 10.44
N GLU A 76 -20.82 15.90 11.29
CA GLU A 76 -19.51 15.43 11.77
C GLU A 76 -18.72 14.71 10.66
N ASP A 77 -19.39 14.21 9.62
CA ASP A 77 -18.81 13.42 8.54
C ASP A 77 -18.59 14.23 7.23
N CYS A 78 -18.62 15.56 7.29
CA CYS A 78 -18.37 16.41 6.11
C CYS A 78 -16.87 16.48 5.77
N PRO A 79 -16.44 16.13 4.53
CA PRO A 79 -15.02 16.07 4.15
C PRO A 79 -14.37 17.45 3.95
N PHE A 80 -15.14 18.54 4.00
CA PHE A 80 -14.66 19.90 3.81
C PHE A 80 -14.50 20.62 5.14
N ASP A 81 -13.40 21.37 5.31
CA ASP A 81 -13.19 22.19 6.52
C ASP A 81 -14.33 23.20 6.71
N ALA A 82 -14.77 23.39 7.96
CA ALA A 82 -15.89 24.25 8.32
C ALA A 82 -15.76 25.70 7.79
N SER A 83 -14.53 26.18 7.62
CA SER A 83 -14.25 27.51 7.06
C SER A 83 -14.65 27.67 5.58
N PHE A 84 -14.80 26.57 4.85
CA PHE A 84 -15.28 26.57 3.46
C PHE A 84 -16.75 26.18 3.33
N GLN A 85 -17.43 25.91 4.44
CA GLN A 85 -18.85 25.55 4.45
C GLN A 85 -19.72 26.81 4.57
N VAL A 86 -20.77 26.88 3.77
CA VAL A 86 -21.80 27.91 3.90
C VAL A 86 -23.13 27.23 4.24
N PRO A 87 -23.70 27.48 5.43
CA PRO A 87 -25.02 26.96 5.79
C PRO A 87 -26.08 27.44 4.80
N MET A 88 -27.04 26.57 4.45
CA MET A 88 -28.15 26.94 3.56
C MET A 88 -29.00 28.10 4.12
N THR A 89 -28.99 28.31 5.44
CA THR A 89 -29.60 29.48 6.09
C THR A 89 -28.89 30.78 5.75
N ALA A 90 -27.54 30.78 5.70
CA ALA A 90 -26.74 31.94 5.31
C ALA A 90 -26.82 32.25 3.80
N VAL A 91 -27.16 31.25 2.98
CA VAL A 91 -27.47 31.45 1.55
C VAL A 91 -28.70 32.35 1.37
N ALA A 92 -29.72 32.20 2.22
CA ALA A 92 -30.93 33.02 2.16
C ALA A 92 -30.63 34.52 2.43
N GLU A 93 -29.51 34.82 3.07
CA GLU A 93 -29.09 36.18 3.42
C GLU A 93 -28.14 36.82 2.38
N SER A 94 -27.70 36.06 1.36
CA SER A 94 -26.76 36.55 0.33
C SER A 94 -27.36 36.50 -1.09
N PRO A 95 -27.78 37.65 -1.65
CA PRO A 95 -28.33 37.73 -3.01
C PRO A 95 -27.35 37.25 -4.09
N GLN A 96 -26.05 37.48 -3.89
CA GLN A 96 -25.00 37.05 -4.82
C GLN A 96 -24.89 35.52 -4.84
N LEU A 97 -24.96 34.88 -3.68
CA LEU A 97 -24.87 33.42 -3.56
C LEU A 97 -26.14 32.75 -4.10
N GLN A 98 -27.32 33.30 -3.84
CA GLN A 98 -28.57 32.84 -4.45
C GLN A 98 -28.51 32.89 -5.97
N LYS A 99 -28.00 33.99 -6.53
CA LYS A 99 -27.85 34.11 -7.98
C LYS A 99 -26.87 33.07 -8.53
N LEU A 100 -25.77 32.81 -7.82
CA LEU A 100 -24.78 31.80 -8.22
C LEU A 100 -25.39 30.39 -8.21
N LEU A 101 -26.12 30.01 -7.16
CA LEU A 101 -26.79 28.71 -7.06
C LEU A 101 -27.85 28.55 -8.16
N ALA A 102 -28.67 29.56 -8.40
CA ALA A 102 -29.71 29.55 -9.42
C ALA A 102 -29.17 29.38 -10.86
N ILE A 103 -27.93 29.82 -11.13
CA ILE A 103 -27.29 29.63 -12.46
C ILE A 103 -26.38 28.40 -12.54
N THR A 104 -26.08 27.75 -11.41
CA THR A 104 -25.17 26.60 -11.36
C THR A 104 -25.83 25.38 -10.72
N TRP A 105 -25.98 25.38 -9.39
CA TRP A 105 -26.44 24.28 -8.55
C TRP A 105 -27.87 23.84 -8.85
N ASP A 106 -28.81 24.79 -9.03
CA ASP A 106 -30.23 24.48 -9.20
C ASP A 106 -30.58 23.93 -10.59
N LYS A 107 -29.73 24.20 -11.58
CA LYS A 107 -29.96 23.80 -12.98
C LYS A 107 -29.47 22.40 -13.31
N GLU A 108 -28.55 21.87 -12.53
CA GLU A 108 -27.82 20.64 -12.86
C GLU A 108 -27.89 19.70 -11.65
N PRO A 109 -28.82 18.73 -11.63
CA PRO A 109 -28.96 17.80 -10.51
C PRO A 109 -27.65 17.07 -10.14
N ARG A 110 -26.77 16.80 -11.12
CA ARG A 110 -25.42 16.24 -10.90
C ARG A 110 -24.45 17.13 -10.10
N ARG A 111 -24.75 18.43 -9.96
CA ARG A 111 -23.99 19.36 -9.12
C ARG A 111 -24.49 19.34 -7.69
N GLN A 112 -25.73 18.92 -7.49
CA GLN A 112 -26.30 18.67 -6.18
C GLN A 112 -25.75 17.32 -5.73
N ILE A 113 -24.50 17.32 -5.26
CA ILE A 113 -23.86 16.12 -4.72
C ILE A 113 -24.66 15.74 -3.47
N THR A 114 -25.68 14.92 -3.63
CA THR A 114 -26.54 14.46 -2.54
C THR A 114 -25.83 13.36 -1.74
N TYR A 115 -26.25 13.19 -0.49
CA TYR A 115 -25.65 12.27 0.49
C TYR A 115 -25.36 10.87 -0.07
N ASP A 116 -26.26 10.29 -0.85
CA ASP A 116 -26.13 8.93 -1.40
C ASP A 116 -24.89 8.76 -2.31
N TRP A 117 -24.53 9.78 -3.09
CA TRP A 117 -23.39 9.67 -4.01
C TRP A 117 -22.06 9.83 -3.27
N THR A 118 -22.00 10.68 -2.25
CA THR A 118 -20.76 10.91 -1.47
C THR A 118 -20.42 9.69 -0.61
N ILE A 119 -21.43 9.11 0.06
CA ILE A 119 -21.25 7.94 0.92
C ILE A 119 -20.87 6.70 0.09
N MET A 120 -21.49 6.52 -1.08
CA MET A 120 -21.11 5.45 -2.00
C MET A 120 -19.77 5.70 -2.69
N ALA A 121 -19.41 6.94 -3.00
CA ALA A 121 -18.11 7.27 -3.62
C ALA A 121 -16.95 7.14 -2.64
N GLU A 122 -17.13 7.48 -1.36
CA GLU A 122 -16.13 7.27 -0.32
C GLU A 122 -15.90 5.78 -0.06
N SER A 123 -16.97 5.02 0.14
CA SER A 123 -16.87 3.57 0.30
C SER A 123 -16.34 2.87 -0.95
N LEU A 124 -16.70 3.32 -2.15
CA LEU A 124 -16.11 2.83 -3.40
C LEU A 124 -14.64 3.22 -3.52
N ALA A 125 -14.25 4.44 -3.15
CA ALA A 125 -12.85 4.89 -3.20
C ALA A 125 -11.99 4.13 -2.18
N LEU A 126 -12.49 3.89 -0.96
CA LEU A 126 -11.83 3.08 0.07
C LEU A 126 -11.78 1.59 -0.32
N ASN A 127 -12.83 1.04 -0.93
CA ASN A 127 -12.80 -0.32 -1.48
C ASN A 127 -11.83 -0.43 -2.68
N LEU A 128 -11.78 0.59 -3.53
CA LEU A 128 -10.83 0.66 -4.63
C LEU A 128 -9.40 0.73 -4.07
N ASP A 129 -9.16 1.50 -3.01
CA ASP A 129 -7.88 1.61 -2.30
C ASP A 129 -7.47 0.28 -1.62
N ARG A 130 -8.43 -0.40 -0.95
CA ARG A 130 -8.19 -1.69 -0.28
C ARG A 130 -7.80 -2.81 -1.25
N ASP A 131 -8.33 -2.79 -2.47
CA ASP A 131 -8.09 -3.82 -3.50
C ASP A 131 -7.04 -3.39 -4.55
N THR A 132 -6.60 -2.12 -4.59
CA THR A 132 -5.54 -1.67 -5.53
C THR A 132 -4.13 -1.91 -5.02
N ASN A 133 -3.92 -2.15 -3.74
CA ASN A 133 -2.57 -2.30 -3.19
C ASN A 133 -1.81 -3.50 -3.79
N ASN A 134 -2.48 -4.61 -4.09
CA ASN A 134 -1.84 -5.69 -4.84
C ASN A 134 -1.55 -5.37 -6.32
N THR A 135 -2.08 -4.27 -6.85
CA THR A 135 -1.80 -3.79 -8.22
C THR A 135 -0.50 -2.97 -8.33
N CYS A 136 0.22 -2.80 -7.22
CA CYS A 136 1.48 -2.06 -7.19
C CYS A 136 2.59 -2.67 -8.07
N LEU A 137 3.37 -1.79 -8.70
CA LEU A 137 4.65 -2.14 -9.29
C LEU A 137 5.69 -2.39 -8.18
N ALA A 138 6.02 -3.66 -7.95
CA ALA A 138 7.09 -4.06 -7.05
C ALA A 138 8.35 -4.42 -7.84
N LEU A 139 9.51 -3.95 -7.37
CA LEU A 139 10.79 -4.08 -8.07
C LEU A 139 11.88 -4.59 -7.13
N ALA A 140 12.80 -5.37 -7.68
CA ALA A 140 14.06 -5.72 -7.03
C ALA A 140 15.23 -5.37 -7.94
N PHE A 141 16.24 -4.72 -7.36
CA PHE A 141 17.46 -4.35 -8.06
C PHE A 141 18.62 -5.17 -7.49
N GLU A 142 19.21 -6.02 -8.32
CA GLU A 142 20.44 -6.73 -8.00
C GLU A 142 21.64 -5.87 -8.42
N ILE A 143 22.55 -5.64 -7.48
CA ILE A 143 23.90 -5.14 -7.75
C ILE A 143 24.70 -6.33 -8.30
N VAL A 144 24.91 -6.39 -9.61
CA VAL A 144 25.48 -7.56 -10.29
C VAL A 144 26.84 -7.98 -9.71
N PRO A 145 27.79 -7.07 -9.40
CA PRO A 145 29.08 -7.45 -8.83
C PRO A 145 29.01 -8.14 -7.46
N THR A 146 28.03 -7.79 -6.61
CA THR A 146 27.92 -8.32 -5.24
C THR A 146 26.77 -9.29 -5.06
N SER A 147 25.90 -9.43 -6.07
CA SER A 147 24.64 -10.17 -6.01
C SER A 147 23.65 -9.70 -4.92
N GLN A 148 23.92 -8.55 -4.28
CA GLN A 148 23.06 -7.97 -3.27
C GLN A 148 21.81 -7.36 -3.89
N VAL A 149 20.69 -7.44 -3.18
CA VAL A 149 19.39 -6.99 -3.69
C VAL A 149 18.84 -5.81 -2.88
N LEU A 150 18.33 -4.81 -3.59
CA LEU A 150 17.50 -3.74 -3.05
C LEU A 150 16.04 -4.02 -3.44
N LEU A 151 15.19 -4.26 -2.45
CA LEU A 151 13.78 -4.59 -2.64
C LEU A 151 12.89 -3.37 -2.38
N PHE A 152 12.07 -3.03 -3.36
CA PHE A 152 11.07 -1.97 -3.29
C PHE A 152 9.67 -2.58 -3.45
N ALA A 153 9.04 -2.89 -2.31
CA ALA A 153 7.76 -3.59 -2.28
C ALA A 153 6.54 -2.69 -2.56
N ALA A 154 6.71 -1.38 -2.77
CA ALA A 154 5.61 -0.43 -2.94
C ALA A 154 4.54 -0.63 -1.83
N ASP A 155 3.27 -0.82 -2.16
CA ASP A 155 2.21 -1.13 -1.19
C ASP A 155 1.75 -2.58 -1.26
N ALA A 156 2.68 -3.48 -1.63
CA ALA A 156 2.43 -4.90 -1.74
C ALA A 156 1.81 -5.50 -0.46
N GLN A 157 0.73 -6.26 -0.66
CA GLN A 157 0.03 -7.00 0.37
C GLN A 157 0.18 -8.52 0.15
N VAL A 158 -0.57 -9.31 0.91
CA VAL A 158 -0.46 -10.78 0.97
C VAL A 158 -0.36 -11.43 -0.42
N GLY A 159 -1.23 -11.02 -1.35
CA GLY A 159 -1.26 -11.50 -2.73
C GLY A 159 0.06 -11.34 -3.48
N ASN A 160 0.71 -10.19 -3.40
CA ASN A 160 2.03 -9.99 -4.01
C ASN A 160 3.06 -10.94 -3.42
N TRP A 161 3.20 -11.01 -2.09
CA TRP A 161 4.21 -11.84 -1.43
C TRP A 161 4.08 -13.32 -1.79
N LEU A 162 2.83 -13.82 -1.88
CA LEU A 162 2.55 -15.18 -2.34
C LEU A 162 2.88 -15.38 -3.82
N SER A 163 2.62 -14.38 -4.66
CA SER A 163 2.96 -14.45 -6.08
C SER A 163 4.47 -14.60 -6.31
N TRP A 164 5.29 -13.92 -5.49
CA TRP A 164 6.74 -13.91 -5.64
C TRP A 164 7.37 -15.28 -5.41
N GLN A 165 6.73 -16.14 -4.61
CA GLN A 165 7.19 -17.50 -4.36
C GLN A 165 7.25 -18.36 -5.63
N LYS A 166 6.48 -18.00 -6.67
CA LYS A 166 6.41 -18.73 -7.94
C LYS A 166 7.22 -18.08 -9.06
N LEU A 167 7.74 -16.88 -8.85
CA LEU A 167 8.49 -16.15 -9.87
C LEU A 167 9.87 -16.75 -10.10
N GLN A 168 10.20 -16.90 -11.38
CA GLN A 168 11.49 -17.41 -11.85
C GLN A 168 11.87 -16.65 -13.12
N TRP A 169 13.13 -16.24 -13.20
CA TRP A 169 13.68 -15.51 -14.34
C TRP A 169 14.82 -16.30 -14.94
N HIS A 170 14.65 -16.69 -16.21
CA HIS A 170 15.66 -17.41 -16.98
C HIS A 170 16.34 -16.46 -17.96
N PHE A 171 17.66 -16.35 -17.91
CA PHE A 171 18.43 -15.48 -18.79
C PHE A 171 19.87 -15.97 -18.93
N ARG A 172 20.59 -15.46 -19.93
CA ARG A 172 22.02 -15.72 -20.11
C ARG A 172 22.87 -14.63 -19.48
N GLU A 173 23.89 -15.02 -18.75
CA GLU A 173 24.91 -14.15 -18.17
C GLU A 173 26.28 -14.71 -18.54
N ASN A 174 27.09 -13.92 -19.26
CA ASN A 174 28.42 -14.33 -19.73
C ASN A 174 28.43 -15.68 -20.50
N GLY A 175 27.36 -15.94 -21.26
CA GLY A 175 27.20 -17.19 -22.03
C GLY A 175 26.69 -18.39 -21.22
N ILE A 176 26.41 -18.22 -19.93
CA ILE A 176 25.92 -19.27 -19.03
C ILE A 176 24.43 -19.03 -18.77
N ASP A 177 23.62 -20.09 -18.85
CA ASP A 177 22.21 -20.02 -18.49
C ASP A 177 22.07 -19.90 -16.97
N ARG A 178 21.36 -18.86 -16.52
CA ARG A 178 21.10 -18.57 -15.12
C ARG A 178 19.60 -18.55 -14.87
N THR A 179 19.21 -19.09 -13.73
CA THR A 179 17.86 -18.98 -13.19
C THR A 179 17.94 -18.29 -11.85
N VAL A 180 17.13 -17.25 -11.65
CA VAL A 180 16.96 -16.60 -10.35
C VAL A 180 15.50 -16.73 -9.96
N THR A 181 15.23 -17.00 -8.69
CA THR A 181 13.86 -17.15 -8.16
C THR A 181 13.48 -16.00 -7.22
N GLY A 182 12.19 -15.77 -7.02
CA GLY A 182 11.71 -14.79 -6.04
C GLY A 182 12.27 -15.02 -4.62
N PRO A 183 12.21 -16.25 -4.07
CA PRO A 183 12.84 -16.57 -2.79
C PRO A 183 14.34 -16.29 -2.73
N GLU A 184 15.06 -16.50 -3.83
CA GLU A 184 16.49 -16.17 -3.91
C GLU A 184 16.75 -14.66 -3.86
N LEU A 185 15.90 -13.84 -4.50
CA LEU A 185 15.97 -12.38 -4.40
C LEU A 185 15.67 -11.91 -2.96
N LEU A 186 14.68 -12.50 -2.31
CA LEU A 186 14.35 -12.21 -0.90
C LEU A 186 15.54 -12.54 0.01
N ALA A 187 16.15 -13.72 -0.14
CA ALA A 187 17.32 -14.12 0.63
C ALA A 187 18.51 -13.15 0.51
N ARG A 188 18.73 -12.62 -0.70
CA ARG A 188 19.83 -11.69 -1.02
C ARG A 188 19.50 -10.22 -0.73
N THR A 189 18.30 -9.92 -0.25
CA THR A 189 17.87 -8.55 0.05
C THR A 189 18.71 -7.96 1.18
N MET A 190 19.43 -6.87 0.90
CA MET A 190 20.20 -6.09 1.87
C MET A 190 19.50 -4.77 2.24
N PHE A 191 18.66 -4.24 1.35
CA PHE A 191 17.86 -3.06 1.61
C PHE A 191 16.42 -3.38 1.27
N TYR A 192 15.53 -3.17 2.23
CA TYR A 192 14.11 -3.42 2.06
C TYR A 192 13.32 -2.14 2.35
N LYS A 193 12.75 -1.52 1.31
CA LYS A 193 11.67 -0.53 1.49
C LYS A 193 10.41 -1.29 1.86
N VAL A 194 10.00 -1.15 3.11
CA VAL A 194 8.87 -1.87 3.69
C VAL A 194 7.59 -1.55 2.91
N GLY A 195 6.86 -2.60 2.57
CA GLY A 195 5.57 -2.51 1.89
C GLY A 195 4.56 -1.69 2.69
N HIS A 196 3.60 -1.05 2.03
CA HIS A 196 2.36 -0.54 2.62
C HIS A 196 2.59 0.16 3.98
N HIS A 197 3.54 1.09 4.02
CA HIS A 197 3.87 1.87 5.22
C HIS A 197 4.18 1.05 6.51
N GLY A 198 4.43 -0.25 6.40
CA GLY A 198 4.58 -1.15 7.54
C GLY A 198 3.26 -1.49 8.25
N SER A 199 2.13 -1.54 7.55
CA SER A 199 0.86 -2.05 8.07
C SER A 199 0.92 -3.54 8.46
N HIS A 200 -0.15 -4.05 9.05
CA HIS A 200 -0.25 -5.44 9.49
C HIS A 200 -0.19 -6.47 8.34
N ASN A 201 -0.61 -6.09 7.12
CA ASN A 201 -0.57 -6.95 5.92
C ASN A 201 0.56 -6.58 4.94
N ALA A 202 1.41 -5.62 5.29
CA ALA A 202 2.51 -5.13 4.47
C ALA A 202 3.58 -6.18 4.13
N THR A 203 3.81 -7.14 5.01
CA THR A 203 4.92 -8.10 4.88
C THR A 203 4.55 -9.44 5.47
N LEU A 204 4.57 -10.49 4.65
CA LEU A 204 4.38 -11.84 5.14
C LEU A 204 5.54 -12.30 6.01
N ARG A 205 5.23 -13.16 6.98
CA ARG A 205 6.21 -13.81 7.84
C ARG A 205 7.02 -14.84 7.07
N GLU A 206 6.46 -16.04 6.86
CA GLU A 206 7.19 -17.19 6.29
C GLU A 206 7.59 -16.99 4.84
N TYR A 207 6.76 -16.30 4.05
CA TYR A 207 6.96 -16.05 2.62
C TYR A 207 7.42 -14.61 2.32
N GLY A 208 7.93 -13.91 3.33
CA GLY A 208 8.43 -12.54 3.18
C GLY A 208 9.65 -12.31 4.06
N LEU A 209 9.45 -11.69 5.21
CA LEU A 209 10.54 -11.23 6.08
C LEU A 209 11.44 -12.37 6.56
N GLU A 210 10.91 -13.56 6.83
CA GLU A 210 11.76 -14.67 7.30
C GLU A 210 12.70 -15.19 6.21
N GLN A 211 12.33 -15.07 4.94
CA GLN A 211 13.18 -15.44 3.81
C GLN A 211 14.31 -14.45 3.57
N MET A 212 14.24 -13.23 4.11
CA MET A 212 15.35 -12.26 4.06
C MET A 212 16.43 -12.68 5.07
N THR A 213 17.50 -13.30 4.59
CA THR A 213 18.53 -13.92 5.44
C THR A 213 19.86 -13.16 5.46
N SER A 214 20.00 -12.09 4.66
CA SER A 214 21.18 -11.24 4.67
C SER A 214 21.49 -10.70 6.05
N ARG A 215 22.76 -10.83 6.48
CA ARG A 215 23.26 -10.22 7.71
C ARG A 215 23.37 -8.71 7.63
N ASP A 216 23.29 -8.14 6.44
CA ASP A 216 23.40 -6.70 6.19
C ASP A 216 22.04 -6.05 5.91
N LEU A 217 20.95 -6.76 6.22
CA LEU A 217 19.60 -6.26 5.98
C LEU A 217 19.35 -4.95 6.75
N ILE A 218 18.94 -3.94 5.99
CA ILE A 218 18.42 -2.66 6.44
C ILE A 218 16.96 -2.57 6.00
N ALA A 219 16.07 -2.19 6.91
CA ALA A 219 14.67 -1.94 6.60
C ALA A 219 14.36 -0.45 6.66
N PHE A 220 13.75 0.09 5.61
CA PHE A 220 13.24 1.45 5.57
C PHE A 220 11.71 1.44 5.62
N VAL A 221 11.14 2.00 6.68
CA VAL A 221 9.69 2.07 6.88
C VAL A 221 9.22 3.47 6.44
N PRO A 222 8.50 3.58 5.32
CA PRO A 222 8.17 4.85 4.67
C PRO A 222 6.93 5.50 5.31
N VAL A 223 6.90 5.64 6.63
CA VAL A 223 5.76 6.24 7.34
C VAL A 223 6.26 7.30 8.31
N ASP A 224 5.57 8.44 8.28
CA ASP A 224 5.65 9.47 9.32
C ASP A 224 4.57 9.17 10.35
N LYS A 225 4.97 8.89 11.58
CA LYS A 225 4.05 8.44 12.62
C LYS A 225 3.08 9.56 13.02
N ALA A 226 3.54 10.81 13.08
CA ALA A 226 2.69 11.93 13.45
C ALA A 226 1.62 12.21 12.38
N GLN A 227 1.98 12.06 11.10
CA GLN A 227 1.01 12.14 10.01
C GLN A 227 0.04 10.97 10.02
N ALA A 228 0.51 9.73 10.27
CA ALA A 228 -0.37 8.57 10.37
C ALA A 228 -1.41 8.74 11.49
N GLU A 229 -0.98 9.22 12.67
CA GLU A 229 -1.88 9.52 13.79
C GLU A 229 -2.89 10.62 13.43
N LYS A 230 -2.43 11.71 12.80
CA LYS A 230 -3.30 12.82 12.35
C LYS A 230 -4.35 12.35 11.34
N ASN A 231 -3.96 11.49 10.41
CA ASN A 231 -4.82 10.94 9.36
C ASN A 231 -5.68 9.77 9.84
N ARG A 232 -5.64 9.42 11.14
CA ARG A 232 -6.37 8.27 11.71
C ARG A 232 -6.05 6.95 11.02
N TRP A 233 -4.82 6.82 10.53
CA TRP A 233 -4.26 5.55 10.03
C TRP A 233 -3.86 4.68 11.22
N HIS A 234 -4.88 4.22 11.93
CA HIS A 234 -4.75 3.45 13.16
C HIS A 234 -3.84 2.23 12.90
N GLU A 235 -2.92 1.98 13.83
CA GLU A 235 -1.95 0.87 13.79
C GLU A 235 -0.82 0.95 12.74
N MET A 236 -0.55 2.12 12.14
CA MET A 236 0.64 2.33 11.30
C MET A 236 1.71 3.20 12.01
N PRO A 237 2.98 2.76 12.09
CA PRO A 237 3.47 1.43 11.70
C PRO A 237 3.01 0.34 12.67
N PHE A 238 2.80 -0.86 12.15
CA PHE A 238 2.33 -2.00 12.93
C PHE A 238 3.46 -2.54 13.83
N LEU A 239 3.33 -2.31 15.13
CA LEU A 239 4.41 -2.57 16.11
C LEU A 239 4.97 -4.01 16.08
N PRO A 240 4.17 -5.09 15.93
CA PRO A 240 4.71 -6.44 15.81
C PRO A 240 5.66 -6.62 14.63
N LEU A 241 5.32 -6.06 13.46
CA LEU A 241 6.19 -6.07 12.28
C LEU A 241 7.47 -5.28 12.54
N ILE A 242 7.37 -4.07 13.11
CA ILE A 242 8.54 -3.24 13.44
C ILE A 242 9.49 -3.94 14.41
N ASN A 243 8.95 -4.57 15.45
CA ASN A 243 9.77 -5.32 16.41
C ASN A 243 10.48 -6.49 15.74
N ARG A 244 9.81 -7.20 14.82
CA ARG A 244 10.46 -8.28 14.07
C ARG A 244 11.54 -7.75 13.12
N LEU A 245 11.28 -6.65 12.42
CA LEU A 245 12.26 -5.99 11.56
C LEU A 245 13.51 -5.61 12.34
N ARG A 246 13.37 -5.03 13.55
CA ARG A 246 14.51 -4.74 14.44
C ARG A 246 15.32 -6.00 14.77
N GLY A 247 14.64 -7.10 15.08
CA GLY A 247 15.32 -8.37 15.35
C GLY A 247 16.08 -8.93 14.12
N LYS A 248 15.47 -8.88 12.93
CA LYS A 248 16.07 -9.39 11.68
C LYS A 248 17.21 -8.52 11.16
N THR A 249 17.11 -7.20 11.34
CA THR A 249 18.09 -6.22 10.87
C THR A 249 19.21 -5.96 11.88
N GLY A 250 19.14 -6.50 13.10
CA GLY A 250 20.05 -6.12 14.19
C GLY A 250 19.91 -4.65 14.60
N GLY A 251 18.70 -4.09 14.48
CA GLY A 251 18.40 -2.70 14.81
C GLY A 251 18.54 -1.70 13.67
N ARG A 252 18.99 -2.11 12.46
CA ARG A 252 19.08 -1.26 11.26
C ARG A 252 17.71 -1.03 10.62
N VAL A 253 16.81 -0.39 11.36
CA VAL A 253 15.50 0.05 10.91
C VAL A 253 15.50 1.57 10.85
N VAL A 254 15.22 2.12 9.67
CA VAL A 254 15.11 3.56 9.43
C VAL A 254 13.63 3.89 9.24
N MET A 255 13.09 4.79 10.05
CA MET A 255 11.74 5.34 9.83
C MET A 255 11.86 6.66 9.06
N ALA A 256 10.85 7.01 8.27
CA ALA A 256 10.86 8.25 7.49
C ALA A 256 10.95 9.51 8.36
N ASP A 257 10.40 9.46 9.58
CA ASP A 257 10.38 10.55 10.56
C ASP A 257 11.51 10.45 11.60
N SER A 258 12.42 9.48 11.46
CA SER A 258 13.60 9.42 12.34
C SER A 258 14.53 10.59 12.05
N PRO A 259 15.10 11.24 13.09
CA PRO A 259 16.12 12.26 12.87
C PRO A 259 17.27 11.66 12.05
N SER A 260 17.84 12.48 11.16
CA SER A 260 19.02 12.06 10.41
C SER A 260 20.11 11.61 11.40
N PRO A 261 20.77 10.47 11.13
CA PRO A 261 21.84 9.96 12.00
C PRO A 261 23.01 10.94 12.14
#